data_AF-A0A1X0XN62-F1
#
_entry.id   AF-A0A1X0XN62-F1
#
_cell.length_a   1.000
_cell.length_b   1.000
_cell.length_c   1.000
_cell.angle_alpha   90.00
_cell.angle_beta   90.00
_cell.angle_gamma   90.00
#
_symmetry.space_group_name_H-M   'P 1'
#
loop_
_entity.id
_entity.type
_entity.pdbx_description
1 polymer ?
#
loop_
_entity_poly.entity_id
_entity_poly.type
_entity_poly.pdbx_seq_one_letter_code
_entity_poly.pdbx_strand_id
1 'polypeptide(L)'
;MPPVNAAAKRKTHWWLVGAAGVAAVATVITATIAMEGLADHNGSATTAASGVPIPAPPVTSSPAPQTTVAAPAPGNTGSLVDDETLPTLLPDVATVGQVMSGARLEAIDKLSGSGIFNDQPNPPECAGLVVPVSSVAYSPFAPRTTLVQALRDQNKSQVHTVFNGVTTFSTQSAATAFVNQQAGTWQGCRANPIVLTPKNDKPMTWTVRDVAQRGDTLTASTALQNSSTLCQRALTAKRNVVIDITTCSQNPGDTAATLAAQISQRLGQSS
;
A
#
# COMPACT_ATOMS: atom_id res chain seq x y z
N MET A 1 18.20 -62.41 -11.54
CA MET A 1 18.16 -60.93 -11.55
C MET A 1 18.58 -60.48 -12.93
N PRO A 2 17.66 -59.99 -13.76
CA PRO A 2 17.31 -58.55 -13.83
C PRO A 2 15.81 -58.32 -14.20
N PRO A 3 15.38 -57.10 -14.63
CA PRO A 3 15.30 -55.86 -13.87
C PRO A 3 13.85 -55.55 -13.44
N VAL A 4 13.73 -54.73 -12.40
CA VAL A 4 12.45 -54.31 -11.79
C VAL A 4 11.84 -53.15 -12.60
N ASN A 5 10.57 -53.29 -12.98
CA ASN A 5 9.79 -52.28 -13.70
C ASN A 5 9.62 -51.00 -12.86
N ALA A 6 9.99 -49.85 -13.44
CA ALA A 6 9.66 -48.53 -12.91
C ALA A 6 8.21 -48.16 -13.26
N ALA A 7 7.34 -48.12 -12.25
CA ALA A 7 5.97 -47.65 -12.41
C ALA A 7 5.94 -46.11 -12.44
N ALA A 8 5.53 -45.56 -13.59
CA ALA A 8 5.27 -44.14 -13.77
C ALA A 8 4.08 -43.69 -12.90
N LYS A 9 4.31 -42.80 -11.92
CA LYS A 9 3.24 -42.15 -11.15
C LYS A 9 2.64 -41.00 -11.95
N ARG A 10 1.38 -41.18 -12.37
CA ARG A 10 0.54 -40.14 -13.00
C ARG A 10 0.27 -39.02 -12.00
N LYS A 11 0.46 -37.77 -12.45
CA LYS A 11 0.08 -36.55 -11.72
C LYS A 11 -1.44 -36.36 -11.83
N THR A 12 -2.15 -36.45 -10.71
CA THR A 12 -3.56 -36.07 -10.60
C THR A 12 -3.64 -34.63 -10.12
N HIS A 13 -4.12 -33.75 -11.01
CA HIS A 13 -4.58 -32.41 -10.65
C HIS A 13 -5.92 -32.52 -9.90
N TRP A 14 -6.02 -31.90 -8.74
CA TRP A 14 -7.27 -31.76 -8.00
C TRP A 14 -7.63 -30.28 -7.87
N TRP A 15 -8.77 -29.94 -8.46
CA TRP A 15 -9.47 -28.66 -8.37
C TRP A 15 -10.66 -28.77 -7.40
N LEU A 16 -11.14 -27.60 -6.99
CA LEU A 16 -12.47 -27.24 -6.42
C LEU A 16 -12.72 -27.52 -4.93
N VAL A 17 -13.16 -26.47 -4.22
CA VAL A 17 -14.43 -26.33 -3.47
C VAL A 17 -14.69 -24.82 -3.33
N GLY A 18 -15.88 -24.21 -3.44
CA GLY A 18 -17.26 -24.64 -3.68
C GLY A 18 -18.16 -23.43 -3.35
N ALA A 19 -19.02 -23.04 -4.29
CA ALA A 19 -19.94 -21.90 -4.15
C ALA A 19 -21.29 -22.38 -3.60
N ALA A 20 -21.85 -21.66 -2.63
CA ALA A 20 -23.24 -21.78 -2.21
C ALA A 20 -23.98 -20.51 -2.63
N GLY A 21 -24.98 -20.67 -3.48
CA GLY A 21 -25.80 -19.59 -4.01
C GLY A 21 -26.93 -19.19 -3.05
N VAL A 22 -27.25 -17.90 -3.04
CA VAL A 22 -28.54 -17.37 -2.59
C VAL A 22 -28.96 -16.26 -3.55
N ALA A 23 -30.23 -16.33 -3.96
CA ALA A 23 -30.88 -15.48 -4.94
C ALA A 23 -30.90 -14.01 -4.55
N ALA A 24 -30.71 -13.11 -5.52
CA ALA A 24 -30.93 -11.68 -5.37
C ALA A 24 -32.00 -11.21 -6.34
N VAL A 25 -33.09 -10.72 -5.76
CA VAL A 25 -34.25 -10.09 -6.39
C VAL A 25 -33.81 -8.73 -6.95
N ALA A 26 -34.04 -8.51 -8.26
CA ALA A 26 -33.80 -7.23 -8.91
C ALA A 26 -34.89 -6.23 -8.53
N THR A 27 -34.52 -5.12 -7.89
CA THR A 27 -35.37 -3.92 -7.77
C THR A 27 -34.73 -2.78 -8.54
N VAL A 28 -35.43 -2.34 -9.59
CA VAL A 28 -35.09 -1.18 -10.40
C VAL A 28 -35.63 0.05 -9.69
N ILE A 29 -34.74 0.95 -9.25
CA ILE A 29 -35.13 2.29 -8.80
C ILE A 29 -34.66 3.28 -9.86
N THR A 30 -35.61 3.78 -10.65
CA THR A 30 -35.44 4.92 -11.53
C THR A 30 -35.58 6.20 -10.71
N ALA A 31 -34.53 7.02 -10.67
CA ALA A 31 -34.60 8.39 -10.16
C ALA A 31 -34.49 9.36 -11.33
N THR A 32 -35.60 10.02 -11.67
CA THR A 32 -35.66 11.15 -12.61
C THR A 32 -35.30 12.42 -11.86
N ILE A 33 -34.23 13.10 -12.26
CA ILE A 33 -33.94 14.47 -11.82
C ILE A 33 -34.39 15.42 -12.94
N ALA A 34 -35.33 16.29 -12.59
CA ALA A 34 -35.83 17.38 -13.42
C ALA A 34 -34.77 18.47 -13.59
N MET A 35 -34.65 18.99 -14.82
CA MET A 35 -33.90 20.20 -15.16
C MET A 35 -34.89 21.35 -15.34
N GLU A 36 -34.79 22.39 -14.52
CA GLU A 36 -35.25 23.77 -14.77
C GLU A 36 -34.35 24.69 -13.91
N GLY A 37 -33.82 25.83 -14.35
CA GLY A 37 -34.01 26.57 -15.58
C GLY A 37 -32.95 27.67 -15.78
N LEU A 38 -33.04 28.27 -16.96
CA LEU A 38 -32.30 29.42 -17.48
C LEU A 38 -32.61 30.71 -16.70
N ALA A 39 -31.60 31.57 -16.57
CA ALA A 39 -31.78 33.03 -16.71
C ALA A 39 -30.44 33.67 -17.12
N ASP A 40 -30.44 34.25 -18.31
CA ASP A 40 -29.44 35.15 -18.88
C ASP A 40 -29.25 36.43 -18.04
N HIS A 41 -28.10 37.12 -18.18
CA HIS A 41 -28.07 38.47 -18.77
C HIS A 41 -26.64 39.02 -18.95
N ASN A 42 -26.38 39.24 -20.24
CA ASN A 42 -25.47 40.13 -20.95
C ASN A 42 -25.02 41.42 -20.23
N GLY A 43 -23.77 41.84 -20.44
CA GLY A 43 -23.29 43.16 -20.05
C GLY A 43 -21.80 43.43 -20.36
N SER A 44 -21.50 43.77 -21.61
CA SER A 44 -20.23 44.41 -22.01
C SER A 44 -20.22 45.90 -21.63
N ALA A 45 -19.06 46.47 -21.25
CA ALA A 45 -18.56 47.76 -21.76
C ALA A 45 -17.31 48.24 -21.00
N THR A 46 -16.55 49.08 -21.71
CA THR A 46 -15.14 49.44 -21.57
C THR A 46 -14.96 50.85 -20.96
N THR A 47 -13.71 51.15 -20.57
CA THR A 47 -12.96 52.45 -20.65
C THR A 47 -12.94 53.46 -19.48
N ALA A 48 -11.70 53.69 -18.97
CA ALA A 48 -10.95 54.96 -18.72
C ALA A 48 -11.56 56.08 -17.85
N ALA A 49 -10.85 56.99 -17.18
CA ALA A 49 -9.46 57.22 -16.72
C ALA A 49 -9.50 58.57 -15.94
N SER A 50 -8.57 58.82 -15.01
CA SER A 50 -8.05 60.14 -14.54
C SER A 50 -7.28 59.93 -13.23
N GLY A 51 -6.07 60.42 -12.96
CA GLY A 51 -5.14 61.30 -13.67
C GLY A 51 -3.76 61.24 -12.98
N VAL A 52 -2.74 61.75 -13.65
CA VAL A 52 -1.33 61.80 -13.21
C VAL A 52 -1.03 63.14 -12.51
N PRO A 53 -0.15 63.16 -11.50
CA PRO A 53 1.06 64.01 -11.60
C PRO A 53 2.37 63.31 -11.17
N ILE A 54 3.45 63.64 -11.88
CA ILE A 54 4.91 63.39 -11.66
C ILE A 54 5.51 64.68 -11.01
N PRO A 55 6.71 64.79 -10.35
CA PRO A 55 7.90 63.90 -10.22
C PRO A 55 8.58 63.78 -8.81
N ALA A 56 9.54 62.84 -8.67
CA ALA A 56 10.94 63.08 -8.21
C ALA A 56 11.80 61.77 -8.26
N PRO A 57 13.11 61.80 -8.60
CA PRO A 57 14.04 60.65 -8.52
C PRO A 57 14.95 60.73 -7.27
N PRO A 58 15.95 59.85 -7.08
CA PRO A 58 15.96 58.39 -7.03
C PRO A 58 16.46 57.88 -5.65
N VAL A 59 16.04 56.69 -5.20
CA VAL A 59 16.81 55.95 -4.18
C VAL A 59 16.90 54.47 -4.55
N THR A 60 18.14 54.02 -4.61
CA THR A 60 18.61 52.65 -4.79
C THR A 60 17.95 51.73 -3.77
N SER A 61 17.16 50.77 -4.24
CA SER A 61 16.55 49.74 -3.40
C SER A 61 17.64 48.82 -2.85
N SER A 62 17.89 48.92 -1.55
CA SER A 62 18.67 47.93 -0.80
C SER A 62 17.98 46.56 -0.89
N PRO A 63 18.69 45.44 -1.12
CA PRO A 63 18.04 44.12 -1.13
C PRO A 63 17.48 43.81 0.26
N ALA A 64 16.23 43.32 0.30
CA ALA A 64 15.61 42.80 1.51
C ALA A 64 16.47 41.66 2.11
N PRO A 65 16.51 41.50 3.44
CA PRO A 65 17.20 40.37 4.07
C PRO A 65 16.58 39.06 3.57
N GLN A 66 17.37 38.25 2.87
CA GLN A 66 16.99 36.88 2.55
C GLN A 66 16.79 36.15 3.88
N THR A 67 15.55 35.81 4.19
CA THR A 67 15.24 34.86 5.24
C THR A 67 15.82 33.53 4.77
N THR A 68 16.99 33.17 5.26
CA THR A 68 17.55 31.83 5.09
C THR A 68 16.52 30.85 5.65
N VAL A 69 15.89 30.08 4.75
CA VAL A 69 15.13 28.90 5.14
C VAL A 69 16.13 28.01 5.88
N ALA A 70 16.01 27.96 7.20
CA ALA A 70 16.79 27.07 8.03
C ALA A 70 16.56 25.64 7.52
N ALA A 71 17.64 24.98 7.11
CA ALA A 71 17.62 23.57 6.79
C ALA A 71 17.00 22.79 7.97
N PRO A 72 16.14 21.79 7.72
CA PRO A 72 15.61 20.98 8.80
C PRO A 72 16.77 20.34 9.55
N ALA A 73 16.73 20.44 10.88
CA ALA A 73 17.74 19.88 11.77
C ALA A 73 18.02 18.40 11.43
N PRO A 74 19.26 17.90 11.61
CA PRO A 74 19.58 16.49 11.36
C PRO A 74 18.79 15.61 12.35
N GLY A 75 17.66 15.08 11.90
CA GLY A 75 16.91 14.08 12.64
C GLY A 75 17.73 12.79 12.66
N ASN A 76 18.23 12.41 13.84
CA ASN A 76 18.81 11.11 14.20
C ASN A 76 19.25 10.25 13.00
N THR A 77 20.44 10.52 12.46
CA THR A 77 21.07 9.69 11.43
C THR A 77 21.57 8.39 12.06
N GLY A 78 20.66 7.46 12.35
CA GLY A 78 21.05 6.06 12.38
C GLY A 78 21.68 5.72 11.02
N SER A 79 22.80 4.98 11.03
CA SER A 79 23.45 4.55 9.78
C SER A 79 22.43 3.93 8.83
N LEU A 80 22.59 4.18 7.54
CA LEU A 80 21.79 3.53 6.51
C LEU A 80 21.86 2.01 6.70
N VAL A 81 20.75 1.36 6.39
CA VAL A 81 20.59 -0.08 6.44
C VAL A 81 21.13 -0.66 5.13
N ASP A 82 22.07 -1.59 5.27
CA ASP A 82 22.61 -2.37 4.16
C ASP A 82 21.63 -3.46 3.75
N ASP A 83 21.57 -3.73 2.45
CA ASP A 83 20.61 -4.66 1.85
C ASP A 83 20.73 -6.08 2.45
N GLU A 84 21.95 -6.51 2.79
CA GLU A 84 22.26 -7.82 3.40
C GLU A 84 21.68 -8.00 4.81
N THR A 85 21.28 -6.90 5.48
CA THR A 85 20.71 -6.94 6.83
C THR A 85 19.20 -7.12 6.84
N LEU A 86 18.52 -6.96 5.69
CA LEU A 86 17.07 -7.12 5.58
C LEU A 86 16.50 -8.42 6.17
N PRO A 87 17.13 -9.60 6.00
CA PRO A 87 16.63 -10.84 6.61
C PRO A 87 16.49 -10.78 8.13
N THR A 88 17.34 -10.00 8.81
CA THR A 88 17.32 -9.85 10.27
C THR A 88 16.15 -9.01 10.78
N LEU A 89 15.49 -8.25 9.90
CA LEU A 89 14.39 -7.35 10.26
C LEU A 89 13.05 -8.09 10.34
N LEU A 90 12.89 -9.16 9.57
CA LEU A 90 11.65 -9.91 9.49
C LEU A 90 11.43 -10.72 10.77
N PRO A 91 10.22 -10.70 11.34
CA PRO A 91 9.89 -11.50 12.51
C PRO A 91 9.92 -13.00 12.19
N ASP A 92 10.20 -13.84 13.17
CA ASP A 92 9.99 -15.27 13.04
C ASP A 92 8.49 -15.60 12.94
N VAL A 93 8.19 -16.79 12.39
CA VAL A 93 6.80 -17.22 12.11
C VAL A 93 5.96 -17.33 13.39
N ALA A 94 6.57 -17.72 14.52
CA ALA A 94 5.86 -17.86 15.78
C ALA A 94 5.40 -16.50 16.34
N THR A 95 6.26 -15.48 16.24
CA THR A 95 5.95 -14.09 16.58
C THR A 95 4.82 -13.56 15.72
N VAL A 96 4.84 -13.81 14.40
CA VAL A 96 3.73 -13.42 13.52
C VAL A 96 2.44 -14.15 13.91
N GLY A 97 2.51 -15.45 14.19
CA GLY A 97 1.36 -16.24 14.64
C GLY A 97 0.72 -15.68 15.92
N GLN A 98 1.53 -15.25 16.90
CA GLN A 98 1.04 -14.62 18.12
C GLN A 98 0.28 -13.32 17.84
N VAL A 99 0.81 -12.45 16.97
CA VAL A 99 0.11 -11.23 16.56
C VAL A 99 -1.19 -11.55 15.83
N MET A 100 -1.19 -12.62 15.02
CA MET A 100 -2.36 -13.15 14.32
C MET A 100 -3.24 -14.03 15.24
N SER A 101 -3.44 -13.63 16.49
CA SER A 101 -4.30 -14.32 17.47
C SER A 101 -3.95 -15.78 17.74
N GLY A 102 -2.65 -16.11 17.72
CA GLY A 102 -2.15 -17.47 17.94
C GLY A 102 -2.28 -18.39 16.72
N ALA A 103 -2.46 -17.83 15.51
CA ALA A 103 -2.54 -18.60 14.28
C ALA A 103 -1.28 -19.47 14.07
N ARG A 104 -1.50 -20.70 13.58
CA ARG A 104 -0.42 -21.60 13.17
C ARG A 104 -0.10 -21.33 11.71
N LEU A 105 0.95 -20.56 11.50
CA LEU A 105 1.34 -20.11 10.16
C LEU A 105 2.45 -20.98 9.57
N GLU A 106 2.47 -21.07 8.25
CA GLU A 106 3.55 -21.65 7.46
C GLU A 106 3.95 -20.70 6.31
N ALA A 107 5.18 -20.83 5.83
CA ALA A 107 5.67 -20.05 4.71
C ALA A 107 4.96 -20.42 3.40
N ILE A 108 4.74 -19.40 2.57
CA ILE A 108 4.41 -19.58 1.16
C ILE A 108 5.73 -19.42 0.40
N ASP A 109 6.46 -20.53 0.22
CA ASP A 109 7.83 -20.51 -0.32
C ASP A 109 7.97 -19.77 -1.65
N LYS A 110 6.96 -19.88 -2.52
CA LYS A 110 6.95 -19.23 -3.84
C LYS A 110 6.78 -17.71 -3.80
N LEU A 111 6.28 -17.17 -2.68
CA LEU A 111 6.02 -15.74 -2.50
C LEU A 111 6.98 -15.11 -1.46
N SER A 112 7.85 -15.93 -0.86
CA SER A 112 8.85 -15.49 0.11
C SER A 112 10.23 -15.39 -0.53
N GLY A 113 11.07 -14.52 0.01
CA GLY A 113 12.41 -14.24 -0.50
C GLY A 113 12.52 -12.88 -1.17
N SER A 114 13.62 -12.68 -1.89
CA SER A 114 13.89 -11.41 -2.57
C SER A 114 12.99 -11.24 -3.79
N GLY A 115 12.32 -10.11 -3.89
CA GLY A 115 11.43 -9.85 -5.01
C GLY A 115 10.36 -8.81 -4.73
N ILE A 116 9.60 -8.50 -5.77
CA ILE A 116 8.52 -7.52 -5.76
C ILE A 116 7.34 -8.08 -6.55
N PHE A 117 6.10 -7.80 -6.14
CA PHE A 117 4.92 -8.36 -6.80
C PHE A 117 4.51 -7.51 -8.02
N ASN A 118 4.21 -8.17 -9.13
CA ASN A 118 3.94 -7.51 -10.42
C ASN A 118 2.51 -7.67 -10.91
N ASP A 119 1.59 -8.08 -10.03
CA ASP A 119 0.18 -8.07 -10.34
C ASP A 119 -0.32 -6.65 -10.61
N GLN A 120 -1.16 -6.53 -11.63
CA GLN A 120 -1.69 -5.26 -12.12
C GLN A 120 -3.20 -5.19 -11.86
N PRO A 121 -3.63 -4.58 -10.75
CA PRO A 121 -5.03 -4.31 -10.54
C PRO A 121 -5.52 -3.14 -11.39
N ASN A 122 -6.84 -3.01 -11.46
CA ASN A 122 -7.53 -1.87 -12.06
C ASN A 122 -8.34 -1.12 -10.99
N PRO A 123 -8.16 0.19 -10.82
CA PRO A 123 -7.21 1.03 -11.55
C PRO A 123 -5.76 0.83 -11.06
N PRO A 124 -4.74 0.96 -11.93
CA PRO A 124 -3.36 0.56 -11.64
C PRO A 124 -2.70 1.39 -10.53
N GLU A 125 -3.03 2.67 -10.41
CA GLU A 125 -2.52 3.54 -9.35
C GLU A 125 -2.90 3.05 -7.94
N CYS A 126 -3.95 2.24 -7.82
CA CYS A 126 -4.42 1.67 -6.55
C CYS A 126 -3.74 0.34 -6.19
N ALA A 127 -2.73 -0.10 -6.95
CA ALA A 127 -2.03 -1.36 -6.69
C ALA A 127 -1.41 -1.43 -5.29
N GLY A 128 -0.91 -0.30 -4.78
CA GLY A 128 -0.35 -0.19 -3.44
C GLY A 128 -1.33 -0.50 -2.30
N LEU A 129 -2.63 -0.64 -2.55
CA LEU A 129 -3.60 -1.03 -1.53
C LEU A 129 -3.84 -2.55 -1.45
N VAL A 130 -3.74 -3.27 -2.57
CA VAL A 130 -4.17 -4.69 -2.67
C VAL A 130 -3.07 -5.65 -3.08
N VAL A 131 -1.95 -5.14 -3.63
CA VAL A 131 -0.76 -5.93 -3.97
C VAL A 131 0.36 -5.53 -3.00
N PRO A 132 0.76 -6.40 -2.04
CA PRO A 132 1.94 -6.17 -1.19
C PRO A 132 3.14 -5.79 -2.04
N VAL A 133 4.05 -4.93 -1.57
CA VAL A 133 5.28 -4.50 -2.29
C VAL A 133 5.07 -4.46 -3.81
N SER A 134 4.15 -3.62 -4.27
CA SER A 134 3.73 -3.63 -5.69
C SER A 134 4.79 -2.94 -6.57
N SER A 135 5.23 -3.60 -7.62
CA SER A 135 6.12 -2.99 -8.62
C SER A 135 5.54 -1.69 -9.21
N VAL A 136 4.23 -1.63 -9.45
CA VAL A 136 3.56 -0.43 -9.95
C VAL A 136 3.75 0.76 -9.00
N ALA A 137 3.64 0.53 -7.70
CA ALA A 137 3.80 1.59 -6.69
C ALA A 137 5.28 1.96 -6.46
N TYR A 138 6.17 0.97 -6.45
CA TYR A 138 7.57 1.14 -6.04
C TYR A 138 8.50 1.57 -7.19
N SER A 139 8.28 1.11 -8.42
CA SER A 139 9.19 1.39 -9.55
C SER A 139 9.51 2.87 -9.77
N PRO A 140 8.57 3.83 -9.61
CA PRO A 140 8.88 5.26 -9.75
C PRO A 140 9.87 5.80 -8.70
N PHE A 141 10.08 5.08 -7.59
CA PHE A 141 10.90 5.51 -6.46
C PHE A 141 12.27 4.83 -6.40
N ALA A 142 12.62 4.02 -7.41
CA ALA A 142 13.90 3.34 -7.54
C ALA A 142 14.35 2.62 -6.23
N PRO A 143 13.55 1.66 -5.72
CA PRO A 143 13.97 0.83 -4.59
C PRO A 143 15.23 0.06 -4.94
N ARG A 144 16.05 -0.26 -3.92
CA ARG A 144 17.24 -1.11 -4.11
C ARG A 144 16.87 -2.59 -4.00
N THR A 145 16.68 -3.06 -2.76
CA THR A 145 16.41 -4.47 -2.47
C THR A 145 15.12 -4.59 -1.68
N THR A 146 14.27 -5.56 -2.07
CA THR A 146 13.05 -5.91 -1.34
C THR A 146 13.13 -7.37 -0.91
N LEU A 147 12.81 -7.63 0.35
CA LEU A 147 12.66 -8.96 0.91
C LEU A 147 11.24 -9.14 1.45
N VAL A 148 10.63 -10.28 1.15
CA VAL A 148 9.26 -10.63 1.56
C VAL A 148 9.25 -11.92 2.38
N GLN A 149 8.50 -11.93 3.47
CA GLN A 149 8.01 -13.15 4.11
C GLN A 149 6.49 -13.23 3.89
N ALA A 150 6.06 -14.23 3.14
CA ALA A 150 4.65 -14.52 2.89
C ALA A 150 4.23 -15.75 3.69
N LEU A 151 3.20 -15.62 4.51
CA LEU A 151 2.72 -16.67 5.40
C LEU A 151 1.23 -16.92 5.20
N ARG A 152 0.80 -18.16 5.43
CA ARG A 152 -0.62 -18.55 5.46
C ARG A 152 -0.90 -19.47 6.63
N ASP A 153 -2.17 -19.61 6.97
CA ASP A 153 -2.60 -20.63 7.93
C ASP A 153 -2.29 -22.05 7.44
N GLN A 154 -1.80 -22.90 8.34
CA GLN A 154 -1.65 -24.33 8.10
C GLN A 154 -3.03 -25.00 7.93
N ASN A 155 -4.04 -24.51 8.66
CA ASN A 155 -5.41 -24.92 8.49
C ASN A 155 -6.07 -24.13 7.36
N LYS A 156 -6.31 -24.80 6.24
CA LYS A 156 -6.92 -24.20 5.04
C LYS A 156 -8.35 -23.70 5.22
N SER A 157 -9.04 -24.03 6.32
CA SER A 157 -10.35 -23.44 6.61
C SER A 157 -10.27 -22.03 7.19
N GLN A 158 -9.07 -21.60 7.60
CA GLN A 158 -8.80 -20.26 8.08
C GLN A 158 -8.32 -19.36 6.94
N VAL A 159 -8.59 -18.07 7.07
CA VAL A 159 -8.29 -17.05 6.04
C VAL A 159 -7.07 -16.19 6.40
N HIS A 160 -6.23 -16.64 7.35
CA HIS A 160 -5.03 -15.90 7.73
C HIS A 160 -4.01 -15.90 6.59
N THR A 161 -3.61 -14.70 6.18
CA THR A 161 -2.46 -14.49 5.28
C THR A 161 -1.69 -13.27 5.75
N VAL A 162 -0.36 -13.34 5.73
CA VAL A 162 0.52 -12.25 6.11
C VAL A 162 1.58 -12.05 5.04
N PHE A 163 1.84 -10.81 4.68
CA PHE A 163 2.97 -10.40 3.88
C PHE A 163 3.76 -9.37 4.67
N ASN A 164 4.97 -9.72 5.09
CA ASN A 164 5.92 -8.81 5.69
C ASN A 164 6.96 -8.42 4.63
N GLY A 165 6.88 -7.19 4.12
CA GLY A 165 7.82 -6.64 3.17
C GLY A 165 8.74 -5.61 3.81
N VAL A 166 10.04 -5.69 3.50
CA VAL A 166 11.03 -4.67 3.83
C VAL A 166 11.81 -4.30 2.57
N THR A 167 11.88 -3.00 2.27
CA THR A 167 12.51 -2.48 1.05
C THR A 167 13.50 -1.37 1.38
N THR A 168 14.75 -1.50 0.94
CA THR A 168 15.75 -0.44 1.05
C THR A 168 15.67 0.59 -0.07
N PHE A 169 15.99 1.82 0.27
CA PHE A 169 16.15 2.96 -0.64
C PHE A 169 17.54 3.57 -0.48
N SER A 170 17.97 4.37 -1.46
CA SER A 170 19.26 5.08 -1.44
C SER A 170 19.42 6.02 -0.23
N THR A 171 18.33 6.62 0.23
CA THR A 171 18.32 7.57 1.35
C THR A 171 17.09 7.39 2.23
N GLN A 172 17.15 7.92 3.45
CA GLN A 172 15.97 8.04 4.31
C GLN A 172 14.88 8.94 3.71
N SER A 173 15.28 10.02 3.02
CA SER A 173 14.34 10.91 2.35
C SER A 173 13.58 10.21 1.23
N ALA A 174 14.21 9.31 0.48
CA ALA A 174 13.55 8.53 -0.58
C ALA A 174 12.52 7.54 -0.02
N ALA A 175 12.86 6.82 1.05
CA ALA A 175 11.92 5.94 1.75
C ALA A 175 10.71 6.72 2.30
N THR A 176 10.97 7.88 2.91
CA THR A 176 9.91 8.75 3.46
C THR A 176 9.03 9.32 2.35
N ALA A 177 9.62 9.78 1.24
CA ALA A 177 8.88 10.31 0.09
C ALA A 177 7.94 9.26 -0.52
N PHE A 178 8.37 7.99 -0.59
CA PHE A 178 7.52 6.90 -1.03
C PHE A 178 6.26 6.77 -0.16
N VAL A 179 6.41 6.67 1.16
CA VAL A 179 5.27 6.52 2.08
C VAL A 179 4.32 7.73 1.99
N ASN A 180 4.87 8.95 1.93
CA ASN A 180 4.08 10.16 1.77
C ASN A 180 3.29 10.20 0.46
N GLN A 181 3.86 9.73 -0.65
CA GLN A 181 3.14 9.61 -1.91
C GLN A 181 1.99 8.60 -1.80
N GLN A 182 2.21 7.46 -1.15
CA GLN A 182 1.18 6.44 -0.98
C GLN A 182 -0.02 6.98 -0.18
N ALA A 183 0.19 7.88 0.79
CA ALA A 183 -0.90 8.46 1.57
C ALA A 183 -1.92 9.20 0.69
N GLY A 184 -1.44 10.01 -0.27
CA GLY A 184 -2.31 10.70 -1.23
C GLY A 184 -3.00 9.72 -2.20
N THR A 185 -2.23 8.80 -2.77
CA THR A 185 -2.74 7.80 -3.72
C THR A 185 -3.83 6.93 -3.10
N TRP A 186 -3.61 6.42 -1.88
CA TRP A 186 -4.55 5.52 -1.21
C TRP A 186 -5.87 6.23 -0.87
N GLN A 187 -5.84 7.51 -0.50
CA GLN A 187 -7.06 8.28 -0.27
C GLN A 187 -7.89 8.43 -1.55
N GLY A 188 -7.25 8.68 -2.69
CA GLY A 188 -7.93 8.77 -3.99
C GLY A 188 -8.62 7.48 -4.42
N CYS A 189 -8.09 6.32 -4.00
CA CYS A 189 -8.61 5.00 -4.35
C CYS A 189 -9.89 4.60 -3.60
N ARG A 190 -10.38 5.41 -2.64
CA ARG A 190 -11.54 5.03 -1.82
C ARG A 190 -12.87 5.07 -2.56
N ALA A 191 -12.96 5.81 -3.67
CA ALA A 191 -14.20 6.03 -4.39
C ALA A 191 -14.67 4.81 -5.20
N ASN A 192 -13.76 3.94 -5.64
CA ASN A 192 -14.05 2.85 -6.57
C ASN A 192 -13.46 1.52 -6.09
N PRO A 193 -14.12 0.38 -6.40
CA PRO A 193 -13.52 -0.93 -6.18
C PRO A 193 -12.24 -1.13 -6.99
N ILE A 194 -11.33 -1.94 -6.45
CA ILE A 194 -10.07 -2.31 -7.10
C ILE A 194 -10.19 -3.77 -7.57
N VAL A 195 -10.07 -4.01 -8.87
CA VAL A 195 -10.17 -5.35 -9.45
C VAL A 195 -8.76 -5.89 -9.71
N LEU A 196 -8.39 -6.96 -9.01
CA LEU A 196 -7.15 -7.70 -9.23
C LEU A 196 -7.44 -8.96 -10.04
N THR A 197 -6.80 -9.14 -11.18
CA THR A 197 -6.98 -10.32 -12.04
C THR A 197 -5.68 -11.12 -12.10
N PRO A 198 -5.49 -12.13 -11.23
CA PRO A 198 -4.30 -12.97 -11.29
C PRO A 198 -4.30 -13.80 -12.57
N LYS A 199 -3.10 -14.07 -13.11
CA LYS A 199 -2.91 -14.68 -14.44
C LYS A 199 -3.71 -15.98 -14.69
N ASN A 200 -3.95 -16.77 -13.66
CA ASN A 200 -4.61 -18.09 -13.78
C ASN A 200 -5.83 -18.24 -12.86
N ASP A 201 -6.30 -17.15 -12.24
CA ASP A 201 -7.39 -17.19 -11.27
C ASP A 201 -8.53 -16.24 -11.66
N LYS A 202 -9.64 -16.35 -10.93
CA LYS A 202 -10.78 -15.45 -11.11
C LYS A 202 -10.42 -14.04 -10.63
N PRO A 203 -11.00 -12.99 -11.26
CA PRO A 203 -10.87 -11.63 -10.76
C PRO A 203 -11.36 -11.52 -9.30
N MET A 204 -10.57 -10.84 -8.49
CA MET A 204 -10.87 -10.49 -7.10
C MET A 204 -11.20 -9.00 -7.04
N THR A 205 -12.36 -8.65 -6.50
CA THR A 205 -12.76 -7.25 -6.34
C THR A 205 -12.63 -6.83 -4.88
N TRP A 206 -11.81 -5.82 -4.63
CA TRP A 206 -11.52 -5.28 -3.31
C TRP A 206 -12.20 -3.94 -3.13
N THR A 207 -12.76 -3.70 -1.94
CA THR A 207 -13.30 -2.39 -1.55
C THR A 207 -12.42 -1.80 -0.46
N VAL A 208 -12.01 -0.53 -0.61
CA VAL A 208 -11.26 0.19 0.42
C VAL A 208 -12.25 0.68 1.47
N ARG A 209 -12.05 0.28 2.72
CA ARG A 209 -12.95 0.64 3.83
C ARG A 209 -12.46 1.87 4.57
N ASP A 210 -11.16 1.94 4.85
CA ASP A 210 -10.53 3.04 5.56
C ASP A 210 -9.11 3.28 5.05
N VAL A 211 -8.66 4.52 5.13
CA VAL A 211 -7.26 4.93 4.94
C VAL A 211 -6.97 6.02 5.96
N ALA A 212 -5.96 5.81 6.79
CA ALA A 212 -5.64 6.71 7.89
C ALA A 212 -4.14 6.80 8.13
N GLN A 213 -3.67 8.01 8.41
CA GLN A 213 -2.33 8.25 8.93
C GLN A 213 -2.35 8.16 10.46
N ARG A 214 -1.52 7.29 11.06
CA ARG A 214 -1.42 7.09 12.52
C ARG A 214 0.04 7.27 12.94
N GLY A 215 0.38 8.48 13.38
CA GLY A 215 1.79 8.86 13.55
C GLY A 215 2.53 8.76 12.22
N ASP A 216 3.66 8.04 12.20
CA ASP A 216 4.47 7.82 11.00
C ASP A 216 4.04 6.59 10.18
N THR A 217 2.92 5.94 10.54
CA THR A 217 2.42 4.76 9.84
C THR A 217 1.13 5.09 9.09
N LEU A 218 1.18 4.94 7.77
CA LEU A 218 0.00 4.93 6.91
C LEU A 218 -0.69 3.58 7.03
N THR A 219 -2.00 3.58 7.24
CA THR A 219 -2.79 2.36 7.34
C THR A 219 -3.95 2.39 6.36
N ALA A 220 -4.34 1.21 5.89
CA ALA A 220 -5.55 1.03 5.11
C ALA A 220 -6.25 -0.26 5.51
N SER A 221 -7.56 -0.32 5.33
CA SER A 221 -8.32 -1.56 5.41
C SER A 221 -9.07 -1.82 4.12
N THR A 222 -9.01 -3.06 3.65
CA THR A 222 -9.69 -3.51 2.43
C THR A 222 -10.54 -4.74 2.72
N ALA A 223 -11.63 -4.90 1.98
CA ALA A 223 -12.51 -6.06 2.06
C ALA A 223 -12.60 -6.73 0.68
N LEU A 224 -12.44 -8.04 0.65
CA LEU A 224 -12.66 -8.83 -0.56
C LEU A 224 -14.16 -9.09 -0.73
N GLN A 225 -14.72 -8.70 -1.88
CA GLN A 225 -16.13 -8.94 -2.18
C GLN A 225 -16.45 -10.43 -2.23
N ASN A 226 -17.65 -10.79 -1.77
CA ASN A 226 -18.13 -12.18 -1.68
C ASN A 226 -17.23 -13.11 -0.84
N SER A 227 -16.48 -12.55 0.10
CA SER A 227 -15.63 -13.26 1.05
C SER A 227 -15.74 -12.64 2.44
N SER A 228 -15.38 -13.38 3.49
CA SER A 228 -15.18 -12.84 4.84
C SER A 228 -13.78 -12.27 5.06
N THR A 229 -12.91 -12.30 4.04
CA THR A 229 -11.55 -11.77 4.12
C THR A 229 -11.55 -10.25 4.19
N LEU A 230 -11.04 -9.74 5.31
CA LEU A 230 -10.65 -8.36 5.50
C LEU A 230 -9.13 -8.31 5.62
N CYS A 231 -8.52 -7.28 5.07
CA CYS A 231 -7.09 -7.04 5.23
C CYS A 231 -6.85 -5.69 5.89
N GLN A 232 -5.85 -5.64 6.78
CA GLN A 232 -5.19 -4.41 7.17
C GLN A 232 -3.87 -4.33 6.41
N ARG A 233 -3.57 -3.14 5.90
CA ARG A 233 -2.25 -2.79 5.40
C ARG A 233 -1.66 -1.68 6.26
N ALA A 234 -0.37 -1.78 6.55
CA ALA A 234 0.40 -0.78 7.26
C ALA A 234 1.71 -0.52 6.52
N LEU A 235 2.00 0.76 6.29
CA LEU A 235 3.14 1.24 5.56
C LEU A 235 3.83 2.35 6.34
N THR A 236 5.12 2.18 6.62
CA THR A 236 5.92 3.19 7.32
C THR A 236 7.36 3.19 6.80
N ALA A 237 8.08 4.27 7.08
CA ALA A 237 9.50 4.39 6.74
C ALA A 237 10.32 4.63 8.01
N LYS A 238 11.47 3.98 8.11
CA LYS A 238 12.47 4.24 9.14
C LYS A 238 13.87 4.08 8.58
N ARG A 239 14.73 5.06 8.82
CA ARG A 239 16.00 5.21 8.09
C ARG A 239 15.69 5.15 6.58
N ASN A 240 16.48 4.43 5.80
CA ASN A 240 16.26 4.19 4.38
C ASN A 240 15.42 2.94 4.07
N VAL A 241 14.64 2.43 5.01
CA VAL A 241 13.81 1.23 4.82
C VAL A 241 12.34 1.59 4.85
N VAL A 242 11.58 1.10 3.87
CA VAL A 242 10.12 1.04 3.92
C VAL A 242 9.71 -0.32 4.44
N ILE A 243 8.78 -0.32 5.39
CA ILE A 243 8.15 -1.49 5.99
C ILE A 243 6.72 -1.55 5.46
N ASP A 244 6.39 -2.56 4.65
CA ASP A 244 5.09 -2.76 3.99
C ASP A 244 4.47 -4.08 4.47
N ILE A 245 3.49 -3.98 5.35
CA ILE A 245 2.86 -5.13 5.98
C ILE A 245 1.42 -5.23 5.54
N THR A 246 1.00 -6.42 5.10
CA THR A 246 -0.41 -6.75 4.88
C THR A 246 -0.78 -7.96 5.71
N THR A 247 -1.81 -7.86 6.53
CA THR A 247 -2.40 -8.97 7.26
C THR A 247 -3.85 -9.13 6.86
N CYS A 248 -4.27 -10.36 6.57
CA CYS A 248 -5.64 -10.67 6.20
C CYS A 248 -6.21 -11.70 7.17
N SER A 249 -7.45 -11.50 7.62
CA SER A 249 -8.21 -12.45 8.43
C SER A 249 -9.71 -12.09 8.37
N GLN A 250 -10.55 -12.73 9.18
CA GLN A 250 -11.95 -12.29 9.34
C GLN A 250 -12.06 -10.99 10.16
N ASN A 251 -11.04 -10.68 10.97
CA ASN A 251 -10.95 -9.47 11.77
C ASN A 251 -9.48 -9.11 12.02
N PRO A 252 -8.81 -8.45 11.07
CA PRO A 252 -7.38 -8.17 11.16
C PRO A 252 -7.03 -7.10 12.21
N GLY A 253 -7.99 -6.29 12.64
CA GLY A 253 -7.75 -5.21 13.62
C GLY A 253 -6.54 -4.36 13.27
N ASP A 254 -5.60 -4.25 14.21
CA ASP A 254 -4.32 -3.53 14.05
C ASP A 254 -3.09 -4.43 13.90
N THR A 255 -3.27 -5.67 13.43
CA THR A 255 -2.18 -6.66 13.32
C THR A 255 -1.06 -6.24 12.37
N ALA A 256 -1.36 -5.65 11.21
CA ALA A 256 -0.33 -5.16 10.27
C ALA A 256 0.44 -3.98 10.88
N ALA A 257 -0.26 -3.05 11.52
CA ALA A 257 0.37 -1.91 12.20
C ALA A 257 1.27 -2.36 13.36
N THR A 258 0.83 -3.38 14.11
CA THR A 258 1.61 -3.99 15.20
C THR A 258 2.90 -4.61 14.70
N LEU A 259 2.86 -5.39 13.62
CA LEU A 259 4.05 -5.99 13.00
C LEU A 259 4.98 -4.92 12.42
N ALA A 260 4.43 -3.89 11.76
CA ALA A 260 5.21 -2.77 11.24
C ALA A 260 5.97 -2.05 12.37
N ALA A 261 5.32 -1.84 13.53
CA ALA A 261 5.95 -1.26 14.70
C ALA A 261 7.09 -2.14 15.27
N GLN A 262 6.90 -3.47 15.35
CA GLN A 262 7.95 -4.39 15.80
C GLN A 262 9.18 -4.35 14.88
N ILE A 263 8.99 -4.36 13.55
CA ILE A 263 10.09 -4.26 12.59
C ILE A 263 10.78 -2.89 12.70
N SER A 264 10.00 -1.82 12.84
CA SER A 264 10.51 -0.47 13.06
C SER A 264 11.34 -0.38 14.36
N GLN A 265 10.94 -1.06 15.43
CA GLN A 265 11.72 -1.10 16.68
C GLN A 265 13.10 -1.75 16.48
N ARG A 266 13.22 -2.82 15.70
CA ARG A 266 14.52 -3.45 15.36
C ARG A 266 15.46 -2.46 14.68
N LEU A 267 14.94 -1.60 13.81
CA LEU A 267 15.69 -0.50 13.17
C LEU A 267 16.03 0.66 14.11
N GLY A 268 15.42 0.73 15.29
CA GLY A 268 15.72 1.73 16.32
C GLY A 268 16.85 1.32 17.25
N GLN A 269 17.22 0.05 17.26
CA GLN A 269 18.31 -0.45 18.07
C GLN A 269 19.62 -0.17 17.33
N SER A 270 20.53 0.56 17.97
CA SER A 270 21.88 0.77 17.44
C SER A 270 22.63 -0.57 17.53
N SER A 271 23.04 -1.11 16.38
CA SER A 271 24.04 -2.19 16.28
C SER A 271 25.42 -1.68 16.67
#